data_AF-A0A0K2GHK4-F1
#
_entry.id   AF-A0A0K2GHK4-F1
#
_cell.length_a   1.000
_cell.length_b   1.000
_cell.length_c   1.000
_cell.angle_alpha   90.00
_cell.angle_beta   90.00
_cell.angle_gamma   90.00
#
_symmetry.space_group_name_H-M   'P 1'
#
loop_
_entity.id
_entity.type
_entity.pdbx_description
1 polymer ?
#
loop_
_entity_poly.entity_id
_entity_poly.type
_entity_poly.pdbx_seq_one_letter_code
_entity_poly.pdbx_strand_id
1 'polypeptide(L)'
;MPTKLNLLLLEDSPPDAELMIETLREAGFDPHYRRVDTKAAYLQELEQPPDFILSDYSMPQFTAREALQLLRERGLDLPFIIVSGCIGEDMAVECMKAGAADYLLKDRLARLGHAVSQALERKRLVEEKRQAEQRLFLETFHDSLTGLPNRALFLDRLERVFLQSRRQTAHSFAVLYMNLDGFRVIHDSLGPSAADRLLIEVSQRLLRRVRSADTVARIEGDEFAFLLDDLKAPANATRVAERLQREFSTPFTLEGRQVFLTVSMGIASSHTGYQSSEAVLRDAMTAMHQAKALGRAGFVIFDKAMHEHAMARLRLEADLRQAVARNEFQLDYQPIVALESGAVAGFEALLRWRHPEYGVMGPGGFLAMAAELGLVNVIGEWIFREACRRLNIWHGKFPYLRPLTMSINCSVHQFAQPDLALFIKTVLSDTGTDPASLKIEITESDMMHNPDAVTEVLKLLRAEQIEACLDDFGTGYSSLSHLQQLPIKFLKIDQSFVKRLGVDDDALAIVKTIVMLAHQLGREVIAEGVETAEHRSILRSLGCEYGQGYFFAKPLSEDEAFALLSSGRRW
;
A
#
# COMPACT_ATOMS: atom_id res chain seq x y z
N MET A 1 -10.27 -28.46 50.34
CA MET A 1 -10.50 -29.83 49.85
C MET A 1 -9.14 -30.48 49.65
N PRO A 2 -8.97 -31.78 49.96
CA PRO A 2 -7.68 -32.43 49.80
C PRO A 2 -7.27 -32.47 48.32
N THR A 3 -5.98 -32.29 48.06
CA THR A 3 -5.44 -32.21 46.68
C THR A 3 -5.31 -33.61 46.11
N LYS A 4 -6.07 -33.92 45.06
CA LYS A 4 -5.96 -35.20 44.34
C LYS A 4 -4.64 -35.26 43.58
N LEU A 5 -3.89 -36.34 43.77
CA LEU A 5 -2.60 -36.56 43.10
C LEU A 5 -2.50 -37.99 42.58
N ASN A 6 -2.02 -38.15 41.36
CA ASN A 6 -1.65 -39.43 40.78
C ASN A 6 -0.19 -39.75 41.14
N LEU A 7 0.01 -40.74 42.00
CA LEU A 7 1.33 -41.15 42.48
C LEU A 7 1.75 -42.49 41.87
N LEU A 8 2.99 -42.58 41.41
CA LEU A 8 3.65 -43.87 41.19
C LEU A 8 4.63 -44.12 42.35
N LEU A 9 4.37 -45.18 43.10
CA LEU A 9 5.14 -45.56 44.28
C LEU A 9 6.01 -46.79 43.94
N LEU A 10 7.32 -46.63 43.97
CA LEU A 10 8.27 -47.72 43.82
C LEU A 10 8.65 -48.24 45.20
N GLU A 11 8.07 -49.35 45.63
CA GLU A 11 8.24 -49.88 47.00
C GLU A 11 7.85 -51.36 47.05
N ASP A 12 8.78 -52.23 47.47
CA ASP A 12 8.57 -53.66 47.58
C ASP A 12 7.86 -54.06 48.88
N SER A 13 8.00 -53.27 49.95
CA SER A 13 7.38 -53.50 51.26
C SER A 13 5.96 -52.89 51.35
N PRO A 14 4.88 -53.70 51.45
CA PRO A 14 3.52 -53.16 51.60
C PRO A 14 3.33 -52.27 52.85
N PRO A 15 3.88 -52.62 54.03
CA PRO A 15 3.78 -51.76 55.21
C PRO A 15 4.44 -50.38 55.03
N ASP A 16 5.61 -50.32 54.38
CA ASP A 16 6.32 -49.05 54.16
C ASP A 16 5.55 -48.18 53.15
N ALA A 17 4.97 -48.80 52.13
CA ALA A 17 4.08 -48.14 51.19
C ALA A 17 2.86 -47.53 51.88
N GLU A 18 2.18 -48.30 52.74
CA GLU A 18 1.02 -47.83 53.51
C GLU A 18 1.39 -46.65 54.40
N LEU A 19 2.53 -46.71 55.09
CA LEU A 19 3.04 -45.63 55.94
C LEU A 19 3.29 -44.34 55.16
N MET A 20 3.91 -44.41 53.98
CA MET A 20 4.13 -43.23 53.13
C MET A 20 2.81 -42.62 52.65
N ILE A 21 1.83 -43.45 52.28
CA ILE A 21 0.52 -42.99 51.83
C ILE A 21 -0.28 -42.35 52.99
N GLU A 22 -0.24 -42.94 54.18
CA GLU A 22 -0.88 -42.37 55.37
C GLU A 22 -0.27 -41.01 55.72
N THR A 23 1.06 -40.92 55.70
CA THR A 23 1.79 -39.66 55.93
C THR A 23 1.39 -38.56 54.93
N LEU A 24 1.19 -38.90 53.65
CA LEU A 24 0.70 -37.96 52.64
C LEU A 24 -0.75 -37.52 52.90
N ARG A 25 -1.60 -38.43 53.36
CA ARG A 25 -2.99 -38.12 53.72
C ARG A 25 -3.07 -37.18 54.93
N GLU A 26 -2.23 -37.42 55.95
CA GLU A 26 -2.09 -36.52 57.10
C GLU A 26 -1.61 -35.12 56.70
N ALA A 27 -0.76 -35.04 55.68
CA ALA A 27 -0.30 -33.79 55.09
C ALA A 27 -1.37 -33.09 54.19
N GLY A 28 -2.57 -33.65 54.06
CA GLY A 28 -3.70 -33.04 53.35
C GLY A 28 -3.82 -33.40 51.87
N PHE A 29 -3.08 -34.41 51.40
CA PHE A 29 -3.20 -34.94 50.03
C PHE A 29 -4.20 -36.09 49.94
N ASP A 30 -4.78 -36.29 48.75
CA ASP A 30 -5.60 -37.46 48.41
C ASP A 30 -4.91 -38.25 47.28
N PRO A 31 -3.87 -39.05 47.60
CA PRO A 31 -3.08 -39.75 46.59
C PRO A 31 -3.84 -40.96 46.02
N HIS A 32 -4.13 -40.92 44.73
CA HIS A 32 -4.44 -42.10 43.94
C HIS A 32 -3.11 -42.71 43.47
N TYR A 33 -2.70 -43.81 44.10
CA TYR A 33 -1.37 -44.38 43.89
C TYR A 33 -1.40 -45.74 43.19
N ARG A 34 -0.35 -46.01 42.42
CA ARG A 34 -0.03 -47.32 41.85
C ARG A 34 1.31 -47.75 42.40
N ARG A 35 1.39 -48.95 42.98
CA ARG A 35 2.62 -49.50 43.57
C ARG A 35 3.29 -50.47 42.59
N VAL A 36 4.58 -50.30 42.36
CA VAL A 36 5.40 -51.17 41.52
C VAL A 36 6.73 -51.45 42.22
N ASP A 37 7.36 -52.58 41.90
CA ASP A 37 8.63 -53.02 42.50
C ASP A 37 9.61 -53.60 41.45
N THR A 38 9.16 -53.72 40.19
CA THR A 38 9.96 -54.21 39.07
C THR A 38 10.12 -53.17 37.97
N LYS A 39 11.25 -53.23 37.26
CA LYS A 39 11.53 -52.36 36.11
C LYS A 39 10.44 -52.44 35.02
N ALA A 40 9.90 -53.63 34.75
CA ALA A 40 8.89 -53.82 33.71
C ALA A 40 7.58 -53.09 34.06
N ALA A 41 7.10 -53.25 35.30
CA ALA A 41 5.91 -52.57 35.78
C ALA A 41 6.10 -51.04 35.84
N TYR A 42 7.26 -50.56 36.27
CA TYR A 42 7.59 -49.14 36.24
C TYR A 42 7.49 -48.54 34.83
N LEU A 43 8.09 -49.20 33.82
CA LEU A 43 8.06 -48.72 32.44
C LEU A 43 6.65 -48.73 31.84
N GLN A 44 5.82 -49.71 32.21
CA GLN A 44 4.42 -49.78 31.80
C GLN A 44 3.60 -48.63 32.40
N GLU A 45 3.77 -48.36 33.69
CA GLU A 45 3.02 -47.28 34.36
C GLU A 45 3.45 -45.88 33.88
N LEU A 46 4.67 -45.72 33.36
CA LEU A 46 5.13 -44.47 32.74
C LEU A 46 4.43 -44.14 31.41
N GLU A 47 3.71 -45.07 30.78
CA GLU A 47 2.87 -44.75 29.61
C GLU A 47 1.73 -43.78 29.96
N GLN A 48 1.30 -43.79 31.23
CA GLN A 48 0.37 -42.82 31.80
C GLN A 48 1.07 -42.05 32.92
N PRO A 49 1.80 -40.96 32.58
CA PRO A 49 2.73 -40.32 33.50
C PRO A 49 2.04 -39.82 34.78
N PRO A 50 2.56 -40.15 35.98
CA PRO A 50 2.03 -39.67 37.24
C PRO A 50 2.36 -38.18 37.47
N ASP A 51 1.78 -37.58 38.50
CA ASP A 51 2.10 -36.21 38.93
C ASP A 51 3.52 -36.14 39.51
N PHE A 52 3.89 -37.16 40.30
CA PHE A 52 5.20 -37.35 40.91
C PHE A 52 5.46 -38.85 41.21
N ILE A 53 6.71 -39.16 41.51
CA ILE A 53 7.18 -40.50 41.83
C ILE A 53 7.79 -40.48 43.23
N LEU A 54 7.38 -41.44 44.07
CA LEU A 54 8.07 -41.77 45.32
C LEU A 54 8.77 -43.12 45.12
N SER A 55 10.02 -43.23 45.54
CA SER A 55 10.78 -44.47 45.41
C SER A 55 11.51 -44.82 46.69
N ASP A 56 11.37 -46.06 47.15
CA ASP A 56 12.37 -46.64 48.05
C ASP A 56 13.70 -46.74 47.32
N TYR A 57 14.79 -46.50 48.05
CA TYR A 57 16.13 -46.49 47.46
C TYR A 57 16.56 -47.88 46.99
N SER A 58 16.30 -48.92 47.81
CA SER A 58 16.83 -50.26 47.63
C SER A 58 15.71 -51.30 47.60
N MET A 59 15.23 -51.63 46.40
CA MET A 59 14.32 -52.77 46.20
C MET A 59 15.10 -53.97 45.60
N PRO A 60 14.73 -55.23 45.89
CA PRO A 60 15.52 -56.42 45.51
C PRO A 60 15.75 -56.61 44.00
N GLN A 61 14.89 -56.06 43.15
CA GLN A 61 14.89 -56.30 41.69
C GLN A 61 15.04 -55.02 40.86
N PHE A 62 15.04 -53.85 41.50
CA PHE A 62 15.04 -52.55 40.83
C PHE A 62 15.48 -51.47 41.82
N THR A 63 16.34 -50.53 41.42
CA THR A 63 16.79 -49.48 42.34
C THR A 63 16.21 -48.12 41.97
N ALA A 64 16.07 -47.22 42.95
CA ALA A 64 15.66 -45.83 42.69
C ALA A 64 16.56 -45.13 41.67
N ARG A 65 17.86 -45.44 41.70
CA ARG A 65 18.85 -44.88 40.76
C ARG A 65 18.58 -45.32 39.32
N GLU A 66 18.30 -46.60 39.11
CA GLU A 66 17.95 -47.13 37.80
C GLU A 66 16.63 -46.54 37.29
N ALA A 67 15.63 -46.38 38.16
CA ALA A 67 14.36 -45.74 37.82
C ALA A 67 14.54 -44.28 37.39
N LEU A 68 15.31 -43.51 38.16
CA LEU A 68 15.62 -42.11 37.87
C LEU A 68 16.41 -41.94 36.56
N GLN A 69 17.34 -42.85 36.27
CA GLN A 69 18.07 -42.85 35.00
C GLN A 69 17.13 -43.11 33.82
N LEU A 70 16.24 -44.09 33.92
CA LEU A 70 15.26 -44.40 32.86
C LEU A 70 14.29 -43.24 32.61
N LEU A 71 13.89 -42.53 33.66
CA LEU A 71 13.07 -41.32 33.56
C LEU A 71 13.75 -40.26 32.68
N ARG A 72 15.05 -40.02 32.92
CA ARG A 72 15.86 -39.05 32.18
C ARG A 72 16.13 -39.46 30.74
N GLU A 73 16.42 -40.74 30.49
CA GLU A 73 16.62 -41.27 29.13
C GLU A 73 15.37 -41.10 28.26
N ARG A 74 14.18 -41.12 28.86
CA ARG A 74 12.91 -40.85 28.18
C ARG A 74 12.56 -39.37 28.06
N GLY A 75 13.34 -38.48 28.66
CA GLY A 75 13.10 -37.03 28.65
C GLY A 75 11.85 -36.61 29.44
N LEU A 76 11.42 -37.39 30.42
CA LEU A 76 10.27 -37.07 31.27
C LEU A 76 10.72 -36.21 32.46
N ASP A 77 10.18 -34.99 32.57
CA ASP A 77 10.45 -34.07 33.67
C ASP A 77 9.41 -34.25 34.80
N LEU A 78 9.55 -35.35 35.53
CA LEU A 78 8.66 -35.69 36.66
C LEU A 78 9.41 -35.56 37.99
N PRO A 79 8.79 -34.98 39.03
CA PRO A 79 9.38 -34.95 40.36
C PRO A 79 9.57 -36.38 40.88
N PHE A 80 10.81 -36.71 41.25
CA PHE A 80 11.20 -38.03 41.72
C PHE A 80 11.82 -37.89 43.12
N ILE A 81 11.13 -38.36 44.15
CA ILE A 81 11.57 -38.25 45.55
C ILE A 81 11.96 -39.63 46.04
N ILE A 82 13.13 -39.71 46.66
CA ILE A 82 13.67 -40.95 47.19
C ILE A 82 13.46 -41.00 48.69
N VAL A 83 12.98 -42.13 49.19
CA VAL A 83 12.84 -42.42 50.61
C VAL A 83 13.76 -43.60 50.93
N SER A 84 14.58 -43.55 51.99
CA SER A 84 15.50 -44.64 52.33
C SER A 84 15.58 -44.91 53.83
N GLY A 85 15.67 -46.18 54.23
CA GLY A 85 15.76 -46.60 55.64
C GLY A 85 17.18 -46.70 56.21
N CYS A 86 18.20 -46.76 55.35
CA CYS A 86 19.60 -46.79 55.72
C CYS A 86 20.42 -46.06 54.66
N ILE A 87 21.62 -45.61 55.06
CA ILE A 87 22.73 -45.09 54.24
C ILE A 87 22.89 -43.55 54.27
N GLY A 88 24.16 -43.11 54.33
CA GLY A 88 24.62 -41.77 54.70
C GLY A 88 24.60 -40.69 53.61
N GLU A 89 25.04 -39.50 54.01
CA GLU A 89 24.95 -38.23 53.25
C GLU A 89 25.51 -38.31 51.81
N ASP A 90 26.54 -39.12 51.57
CA ASP A 90 27.17 -39.27 50.25
C ASP A 90 26.21 -39.77 49.18
N MET A 91 25.31 -40.71 49.51
CA MET A 91 24.37 -41.23 48.52
C MET A 91 23.19 -40.28 48.26
N ALA A 92 22.79 -39.49 49.26
CA ALA A 92 21.82 -38.42 49.04
C ALA A 92 22.37 -37.42 48.01
N VAL A 93 23.66 -37.08 48.11
CA VAL A 93 24.34 -36.21 47.12
C VAL A 93 24.34 -36.84 45.73
N GLU A 94 24.61 -38.14 45.60
CA GLU A 94 24.57 -38.83 44.30
C GLU A 94 23.18 -38.82 43.67
N CYS A 95 22.14 -39.10 44.45
CA CYS A 95 20.75 -39.08 44.00
C CYS A 95 20.30 -37.70 43.52
N MET A 96 20.67 -36.65 44.25
CA MET A 96 20.37 -35.28 43.85
C MET A 96 21.12 -34.89 42.57
N LYS A 97 22.40 -35.29 42.42
CA LYS A 97 23.16 -35.12 41.15
C LYS A 97 22.55 -35.90 39.99
N ALA A 98 21.95 -37.05 40.27
CA ALA A 98 21.27 -37.86 39.27
C ALA A 98 19.92 -37.27 38.83
N GLY A 99 19.38 -36.27 39.54
CA GLY A 99 18.16 -35.56 39.16
C GLY A 99 16.95 -35.82 40.07
N ALA A 100 17.15 -36.41 41.26
CA ALA A 100 16.08 -36.52 42.25
C ALA A 100 15.61 -35.13 42.69
N ALA A 101 14.31 -34.99 42.92
CA ALA A 101 13.69 -33.76 43.39
C ALA A 101 13.98 -33.52 44.88
N ASP A 102 13.97 -34.59 45.69
CA ASP A 102 14.33 -34.56 47.11
C ASP A 102 14.73 -35.97 47.60
N TYR A 103 15.32 -36.04 48.79
CA TYR A 103 15.71 -37.26 49.47
C TYR A 103 15.30 -37.23 50.95
N LEU A 104 14.65 -38.30 51.41
CA LEU A 104 14.11 -38.42 52.76
C LEU A 104 14.56 -39.71 53.43
N LEU A 105 14.80 -39.63 54.74
CA LEU A 105 15.04 -40.82 55.57
C LEU A 105 13.71 -41.37 56.09
N LYS A 106 13.54 -42.71 56.12
CA LYS A 106 12.30 -43.38 56.60
C LYS A 106 11.98 -43.03 58.07
N ASP A 107 12.95 -42.61 58.88
CA ASP A 107 12.76 -42.14 60.26
C ASP A 107 12.28 -40.68 60.37
N ARG A 108 12.23 -39.93 59.26
CA ARG A 108 11.83 -38.51 59.19
C ARG A 108 10.71 -38.26 58.17
N LEU A 109 9.81 -39.23 58.01
CA LEU A 109 8.68 -39.17 57.07
C LEU A 109 7.73 -37.99 57.30
N ALA A 110 7.69 -37.40 58.50
CA ALA A 110 6.92 -36.18 58.76
C ALA A 110 7.22 -35.01 57.79
N ARG A 111 8.38 -35.02 57.10
CA ARG A 111 8.75 -34.03 56.08
C ARG A 111 8.26 -34.37 54.66
N LEU A 112 7.72 -35.57 54.42
CA LEU A 112 7.31 -36.05 53.11
C LEU A 112 6.28 -35.14 52.45
N GLY A 113 5.26 -34.71 53.20
CA GLY A 113 4.27 -33.77 52.69
C GLY A 113 4.88 -32.47 52.19
N HIS A 114 5.86 -31.94 52.92
CA HIS A 114 6.58 -30.72 52.53
C HIS A 114 7.46 -30.94 51.28
N ALA A 115 8.18 -32.06 51.21
CA ALA A 115 9.00 -32.42 50.05
C ALA A 115 8.16 -32.54 48.78
N VAL A 116 7.01 -33.20 48.86
CA VAL A 116 6.06 -33.33 47.75
C VAL A 116 5.50 -31.97 47.33
N SER A 117 5.07 -31.13 48.29
CA SER A 117 4.62 -29.77 48.00
C SER A 117 5.68 -28.96 47.25
N GLN A 118 6.93 -28.97 47.73
CA GLN A 118 8.02 -28.24 47.09
C GLN A 118 8.32 -28.75 45.68
N ALA A 119 8.36 -30.07 45.51
CA ALA A 119 8.68 -30.71 44.24
C ALA A 119 7.61 -30.43 43.17
N LEU A 120 6.33 -30.49 43.53
CA LEU A 120 5.21 -30.14 42.65
C LEU A 120 5.17 -28.65 42.33
N GLU A 121 5.40 -27.78 43.31
CA GLU A 121 5.45 -26.32 43.10
C GLU A 121 6.58 -25.94 42.15
N ARG A 122 7.77 -26.54 42.30
CA ARG A 122 8.91 -26.32 41.40
C ARG A 122 8.58 -26.73 39.97
N LYS A 123 7.93 -27.89 39.76
CA LYS A 123 7.47 -28.35 38.44
C LYS A 123 6.51 -27.34 37.82
N ARG A 124 5.52 -26.87 38.60
CA ARG A 124 4.56 -25.86 38.15
C ARG A 124 5.25 -24.57 37.72
N LEU A 125 6.16 -24.04 38.53
CA LEU A 125 6.88 -22.80 38.24
C LEU A 125 7.75 -22.90 36.97
N VAL A 126 8.40 -24.04 36.74
CA VAL A 126 9.17 -24.27 35.51
C VAL A 126 8.27 -24.31 34.29
N GLU A 127 7.12 -24.99 34.38
CA GLU A 127 6.14 -25.07 33.29
C GLU A 127 5.50 -23.71 33.00
N GLU A 128 5.08 -22.98 34.04
CA GLU A 128 4.55 -21.61 33.93
C GLU A 128 5.57 -20.67 33.29
N LYS A 129 6.84 -20.74 33.72
CA LYS A 129 7.93 -19.96 33.12
C LYS A 129 8.10 -20.29 31.64
N ARG A 130 8.13 -21.58 31.28
CA ARG A 130 8.31 -22.02 29.89
C ARG A 130 7.16 -21.56 29.00
N GLN A 131 5.92 -21.66 29.49
CA GLN A 131 4.73 -21.17 28.79
C GLN A 131 4.75 -19.64 28.64
N ALA A 132 5.17 -18.91 29.68
CA ALA A 132 5.32 -17.46 29.63
C ALA A 132 6.38 -17.03 28.61
N GLU A 133 7.54 -17.69 28.60
CA GLU A 133 8.61 -17.45 27.63
C GLU A 133 8.15 -17.73 26.19
N GLN A 134 7.41 -18.83 25.97
CA GLN A 134 6.88 -19.17 24.65
C GLN A 134 5.82 -18.17 24.19
N ARG A 135 4.93 -17.73 25.08
CA ARG A 135 3.94 -16.68 24.79
C ARG A 135 4.63 -15.37 24.45
N LEU A 136 5.60 -14.95 25.27
CA LEU A 136 6.37 -13.73 25.03
C LEU A 136 7.08 -13.78 23.68
N PHE A 137 7.66 -14.93 23.30
CA PHE A 137 8.27 -15.11 21.99
C PHE A 137 7.25 -14.93 20.85
N LEU A 138 6.08 -15.57 20.95
CA LEU A 138 5.03 -15.43 19.94
C LEU A 138 4.51 -13.99 19.85
N GLU A 139 4.23 -13.34 20.98
CA GLU A 139 3.75 -11.96 21.04
C GLU A 139 4.77 -10.95 20.50
N THR A 140 6.07 -11.24 20.66
CA THR A 140 7.15 -10.33 20.23
C THR A 140 7.49 -10.49 18.75
N PHE A 141 7.38 -11.70 18.19
CA PHE A 141 7.92 -12.04 16.87
C PHE A 141 6.87 -12.44 15.82
N HIS A 142 5.60 -12.54 16.21
CA HIS A 142 4.50 -12.84 15.31
C HIS A 142 3.43 -11.73 15.33
N ASP A 143 2.73 -11.60 14.21
CA ASP A 143 1.55 -10.76 14.08
C ASP A 143 0.38 -11.41 14.82
N SER A 144 -0.22 -10.69 15.77
CA SER A 144 -1.25 -11.22 16.67
C SER A 144 -2.55 -11.61 15.95
N LEU A 145 -2.83 -11.00 14.80
CA LEU A 145 -4.05 -11.29 14.03
C LEU A 145 -3.88 -12.53 13.15
N THR A 146 -2.78 -12.62 12.41
CA THR A 146 -2.57 -13.63 11.36
C THR A 146 -1.73 -14.81 11.82
N GLY A 147 -0.97 -14.67 12.92
CA GLY A 147 0.00 -15.64 13.40
C GLY A 147 1.26 -15.76 12.53
N LEU A 148 1.36 -14.99 11.45
CA LEU A 148 2.56 -14.93 10.62
C LEU A 148 3.72 -14.27 11.39
N PRO A 149 4.98 -14.58 11.06
CA PRO A 149 6.12 -13.74 11.42
C PRO A 149 5.82 -12.25 11.22
N ASN A 150 6.18 -11.43 12.21
CA ASN A 150 6.10 -9.98 12.08
C ASN A 150 7.36 -9.42 11.41
N ARG A 151 7.40 -8.09 11.24
CA ARG A 151 8.53 -7.39 10.65
C ARG A 151 9.87 -7.68 11.33
N ALA A 152 9.90 -7.80 12.67
CA ALA A 152 11.13 -8.03 13.40
C ALA A 152 11.71 -9.43 13.11
N LEU A 153 10.87 -10.47 13.15
CA LEU A 153 11.28 -11.83 12.82
C LEU A 153 11.65 -11.99 11.34
N PHE A 154 10.95 -11.29 10.44
CA PHE A 154 11.28 -11.28 9.03
C PHE A 154 12.69 -10.70 8.78
N LEU A 155 13.01 -9.57 9.41
CA LEU A 155 14.32 -8.94 9.28
C LEU A 155 15.45 -9.80 9.84
N ASP A 156 15.27 -10.42 11.02
CA ASP A 156 16.25 -11.37 11.58
C ASP A 156 16.54 -12.53 10.60
N ARG A 157 15.50 -13.11 9.99
CA ARG A 157 15.67 -14.18 9.00
C ARG A 157 16.33 -13.68 7.72
N LEU A 158 15.94 -12.51 7.23
CA LEU A 158 16.53 -11.89 6.05
C LEU A 158 18.01 -11.57 6.27
N GLU A 159 18.39 -11.09 7.44
CA GLU A 159 19.78 -10.80 7.79
C GLU A 159 20.64 -12.08 7.75
N ARG A 160 20.13 -13.19 8.27
CA ARG A 160 20.82 -14.49 8.21
C ARG A 160 21.08 -14.93 6.77
N VAL A 161 20.05 -14.91 5.92
CA VAL A 161 20.16 -15.29 4.50
C VAL A 161 21.06 -14.31 3.74
N PHE A 162 20.96 -13.02 4.04
CA PHE A 162 21.83 -11.98 3.46
C PHE A 162 23.31 -12.25 3.78
N LEU A 163 23.65 -12.49 5.05
CA LEU A 163 25.02 -12.81 5.46
C LEU A 163 25.52 -14.14 4.84
N GLN A 164 24.65 -15.12 4.66
CA GLN A 164 24.98 -16.38 3.98
C GLN A 164 25.32 -16.16 2.50
N SER A 165 24.50 -15.38 1.77
CA SER A 165 24.74 -15.06 0.36
C SER A 165 26.06 -14.31 0.13
N ARG A 166 26.51 -13.49 1.10
CA ARG A 166 27.81 -12.80 1.03
C ARG A 166 28.99 -13.76 1.19
N ARG A 167 28.82 -14.85 1.92
CA ARG A 167 29.86 -15.88 2.12
C ARG A 167 29.89 -16.89 0.98
N GLN A 168 28.74 -17.20 0.40
CA GLN A 168 28.58 -18.20 -0.66
C GLN A 168 28.05 -17.53 -1.94
N THR A 169 28.93 -17.23 -2.89
CA THR A 169 28.56 -16.56 -4.15
C THR A 169 27.53 -17.29 -5.00
N ALA A 170 27.39 -18.62 -4.82
CA ALA A 170 26.38 -19.42 -5.51
C ALA A 170 24.99 -19.40 -4.84
N HIS A 171 24.90 -18.92 -3.59
CA HIS A 171 23.64 -18.85 -2.85
C HIS A 171 22.94 -17.53 -3.15
N SER A 172 21.72 -17.61 -3.70
CA SER A 172 20.94 -16.43 -4.06
C SER A 172 19.56 -16.48 -3.42
N PHE A 173 19.05 -15.30 -3.08
CA PHE A 173 17.72 -15.13 -2.51
C PHE A 173 17.02 -13.91 -3.13
N ALA A 174 15.71 -13.79 -2.89
CA ALA A 174 14.94 -12.62 -3.26
C ALA A 174 13.91 -12.27 -2.18
N VAL A 175 13.60 -10.99 -2.08
CA VAL A 175 12.48 -10.48 -1.27
C VAL A 175 11.36 -10.06 -2.20
N LEU A 176 10.15 -10.56 -1.94
CA LEU A 176 8.94 -10.09 -2.60
C LEU A 176 8.11 -9.31 -1.57
N TYR A 177 7.81 -8.06 -1.87
CA TYR A 177 6.91 -7.21 -1.08
C TYR A 177 5.55 -7.17 -1.77
N MET A 178 4.47 -7.35 -1.03
CA MET A 178 3.11 -7.47 -1.57
C MET A 178 2.16 -6.59 -0.78
N ASN A 179 1.27 -5.89 -1.47
CA ASN A 179 0.17 -5.15 -0.89
C ASN A 179 -1.16 -5.57 -1.53
N LEU A 180 -2.24 -5.59 -0.72
CA LEU A 180 -3.60 -5.87 -1.18
C LEU A 180 -4.25 -4.61 -1.77
N ASP A 181 -4.52 -4.62 -3.06
CA ASP A 181 -5.15 -3.47 -3.72
C ASP A 181 -6.60 -3.29 -3.24
N GLY A 182 -6.97 -2.05 -2.89
CA GLY A 182 -8.35 -1.73 -2.49
C GLY A 182 -8.74 -2.19 -1.09
N PHE A 183 -7.80 -2.67 -0.27
CA PHE A 183 -8.09 -3.12 1.10
C PHE A 183 -8.78 -2.04 1.95
N ARG A 184 -8.36 -0.77 1.84
CA ARG A 184 -9.00 0.34 2.54
C ARG A 184 -10.48 0.50 2.20
N VAL A 185 -10.86 0.31 0.93
CA VAL A 185 -12.28 0.38 0.52
C VAL A 185 -13.10 -0.71 1.21
N ILE A 186 -12.53 -1.91 1.36
CA ILE A 186 -13.19 -3.02 2.08
C ILE A 186 -13.31 -2.70 3.57
N HIS A 187 -12.23 -2.19 4.17
CA HIS A 187 -12.22 -1.77 5.56
C HIS A 187 -13.32 -0.72 5.83
N ASP A 188 -13.42 0.30 4.97
CA ASP A 188 -14.37 1.40 5.14
C ASP A 188 -15.82 0.98 4.82
N SER A 189 -16.01 0.05 3.87
CA SER A 189 -17.36 -0.36 3.41
C SER A 189 -17.96 -1.53 4.20
N LEU A 190 -17.15 -2.49 4.64
CA LEU A 190 -17.59 -3.71 5.35
C LEU A 190 -17.18 -3.72 6.83
N GLY A 191 -16.39 -2.74 7.26
CA GLY A 191 -15.98 -2.54 8.63
C GLY A 191 -14.72 -3.32 9.05
N PRO A 192 -14.14 -2.97 10.21
CA PRO A 192 -12.86 -3.52 10.68
C PRO A 192 -12.86 -5.05 10.82
N SER A 193 -13.92 -5.63 11.39
CA SER A 193 -14.00 -7.08 11.61
C SER A 193 -14.02 -7.91 10.31
N ALA A 194 -14.55 -7.34 9.21
CA ALA A 194 -14.51 -8.00 7.91
C ALA A 194 -13.11 -7.91 7.29
N ALA A 195 -12.45 -6.77 7.43
CA ALA A 195 -11.07 -6.56 6.98
C ALA A 195 -10.09 -7.48 7.72
N ASP A 196 -10.25 -7.65 9.05
CA ASP A 196 -9.43 -8.56 9.85
C ASP A 196 -9.57 -10.02 9.40
N ARG A 197 -10.81 -10.49 9.16
CA ARG A 197 -11.04 -11.83 8.62
C ARG A 197 -10.46 -12.01 7.23
N LEU A 198 -10.50 -10.98 6.40
CA LEU A 198 -9.87 -11.01 5.09
C LEU A 198 -8.36 -11.21 5.20
N LEU A 199 -7.70 -10.50 6.12
CA LEU A 199 -6.26 -10.67 6.38
C LEU A 199 -5.91 -12.08 6.88
N ILE A 200 -6.75 -12.66 7.73
CA ILE A 200 -6.60 -14.05 8.19
C ILE A 200 -6.71 -15.02 7.00
N GLU A 201 -7.75 -14.89 6.17
CA GLU A 201 -7.99 -15.77 5.02
C GLU A 201 -6.87 -15.63 3.96
N VAL A 202 -6.42 -14.40 3.72
CA VAL A 202 -5.25 -14.11 2.89
C VAL A 202 -4.03 -14.85 3.44
N SER A 203 -3.73 -14.70 4.72
CA SER A 203 -2.57 -15.33 5.36
C SER A 203 -2.59 -16.85 5.22
N GLN A 204 -3.73 -17.49 5.44
CA GLN A 204 -3.91 -18.93 5.24
C GLN A 204 -3.75 -19.35 3.77
N ARG A 205 -4.21 -18.53 2.83
CA ARG A 205 -4.04 -18.76 1.39
C ARG A 205 -2.57 -18.66 0.98
N LEU A 206 -1.83 -17.70 1.54
CA LEU A 206 -0.39 -17.53 1.29
C LEU A 206 0.43 -18.70 1.84
N LEU A 207 0.18 -19.12 3.08
CA LEU A 207 0.90 -20.24 3.72
C LEU A 207 0.78 -21.55 2.94
N ARG A 208 -0.36 -21.79 2.27
CA ARG A 208 -0.56 -22.97 1.41
C ARG A 208 0.29 -22.97 0.14
N ARG A 209 0.88 -21.83 -0.24
CA ARG A 209 1.57 -21.65 -1.54
C ARG A 209 3.08 -21.52 -1.43
N VAL A 210 3.64 -21.20 -0.27
CA VAL A 210 5.10 -21.08 -0.11
C VAL A 210 5.72 -22.36 0.42
N ARG A 211 6.98 -22.58 0.10
CA ARG A 211 7.70 -23.78 0.52
C ARG A 211 8.09 -23.66 1.98
N SER A 212 8.40 -24.77 2.64
CA SER A 212 8.91 -24.76 4.02
C SER A 212 10.21 -23.97 4.19
N ALA A 213 10.99 -23.82 3.12
CA ALA A 213 12.22 -23.00 3.10
C ALA A 213 11.94 -21.49 2.96
N ASP A 214 10.77 -21.10 2.43
CA ASP A 214 10.42 -19.70 2.25
C ASP A 214 9.78 -19.15 3.54
N THR A 215 9.95 -17.86 3.82
CA THR A 215 9.25 -17.19 4.92
C THR A 215 8.19 -16.25 4.37
N VAL A 216 6.97 -16.30 4.91
CA VAL A 216 5.93 -15.28 4.74
C VAL A 216 5.82 -14.49 6.03
N ALA A 217 5.77 -13.17 5.94
CA ALA A 217 5.54 -12.29 7.08
C ALA A 217 4.46 -11.27 6.75
N ARG A 218 3.75 -10.81 7.79
CA ARG A 218 2.94 -9.61 7.72
C ARG A 218 3.76 -8.45 8.28
N ILE A 219 3.97 -7.42 7.48
CA ILE A 219 4.86 -6.31 7.84
C ILE A 219 4.07 -5.25 8.59
N GLU A 220 3.00 -4.75 7.97
CA GLU A 220 2.12 -3.72 8.52
C GLU A 220 0.80 -3.73 7.75
N GLY A 221 -0.33 -3.44 8.39
CA GLY A 221 -1.61 -3.25 7.70
C GLY A 221 -1.98 -4.40 6.74
N ASP A 222 -2.10 -4.07 5.45
CA ASP A 222 -2.39 -4.96 4.32
C ASP A 222 -1.14 -5.37 3.53
N GLU A 223 0.04 -5.24 4.14
CA GLU A 223 1.34 -5.48 3.53
C GLU A 223 2.00 -6.76 4.05
N PHE A 224 2.51 -7.55 3.11
CA PHE A 224 3.14 -8.83 3.34
C PHE A 224 4.50 -8.89 2.66
N ALA A 225 5.44 -9.62 3.24
CA ALA A 225 6.74 -9.86 2.65
C ALA A 225 7.04 -11.36 2.58
N PHE A 226 7.74 -11.74 1.52
CA PHE A 226 8.24 -13.09 1.31
C PHE A 226 9.75 -13.06 1.20
N LEU A 227 10.40 -13.96 1.93
CA LEU A 227 11.81 -14.27 1.75
C LEU A 227 11.88 -15.59 0.99
N LEU A 228 12.31 -15.52 -0.27
CA LEU A 228 12.50 -16.66 -1.15
C LEU A 228 13.98 -17.04 -1.11
N ASP A 229 14.27 -18.13 -0.42
CA ASP A 229 15.64 -18.58 -0.16
C ASP A 229 16.07 -19.69 -1.13
N ASP A 230 17.38 -19.92 -1.26
CA ASP A 230 18.01 -20.93 -2.13
C ASP A 230 17.49 -20.91 -3.58
N LEU A 231 17.46 -19.72 -4.17
CA LEU A 231 17.07 -19.53 -5.55
C LEU A 231 18.19 -20.01 -6.49
N LYS A 232 17.82 -20.90 -7.42
CA LYS A 232 18.71 -21.35 -8.50
C LYS A 232 18.81 -20.37 -9.67
N ALA A 233 17.82 -19.50 -9.82
CA ALA A 233 17.74 -18.51 -10.89
C ALA A 233 16.82 -17.35 -10.50
N PRO A 234 17.11 -16.10 -10.94
CA PRO A 234 16.26 -14.94 -10.69
C PRO A 234 14.79 -15.13 -11.14
N ALA A 235 14.59 -15.83 -12.25
CA ALA A 235 13.27 -16.13 -12.80
C ALA A 235 12.37 -16.92 -11.83
N ASN A 236 12.92 -17.60 -10.82
CA ASN A 236 12.12 -18.31 -9.82
C ASN A 236 11.32 -17.34 -8.94
N ALA A 237 11.85 -16.15 -8.63
CA ALA A 237 11.12 -15.15 -7.85
C ALA A 237 9.92 -14.62 -8.65
N THR A 238 10.11 -14.35 -9.94
CA THR A 238 9.06 -13.96 -10.88
C THR A 238 7.95 -15.01 -10.96
N ARG A 239 8.30 -16.30 -11.06
CA ARG A 239 7.32 -17.40 -11.08
C ARG A 239 6.51 -17.50 -9.80
N VAL A 240 7.10 -17.16 -8.64
CA VAL A 240 6.36 -17.09 -7.37
C VAL A 240 5.36 -15.94 -7.42
N ALA A 241 5.76 -14.75 -7.89
CA ALA A 241 4.87 -13.60 -8.06
C ALA A 241 3.69 -13.91 -8.99
N GLU A 242 3.94 -14.45 -10.18
CA GLU A 242 2.89 -14.85 -11.14
C GLU A 242 1.91 -15.88 -10.57
N ARG A 243 2.40 -16.79 -9.72
CA ARG A 243 1.57 -17.78 -9.06
C ARG A 243 0.71 -17.14 -7.96
N LEU A 244 1.29 -16.25 -7.15
CA LEU A 244 0.54 -15.50 -6.15
C LEU A 244 -0.55 -14.66 -6.83
N GLN A 245 -0.22 -13.92 -7.88
CA GLN A 245 -1.17 -13.11 -8.64
C GLN A 245 -2.37 -13.93 -9.15
N ARG A 246 -2.11 -15.13 -9.71
CA ARG A 246 -3.17 -16.05 -10.12
C ARG A 246 -4.00 -16.57 -8.95
N GLU A 247 -3.40 -16.78 -7.78
CA GLU A 247 -4.14 -17.24 -6.60
C GLU A 247 -5.18 -16.20 -6.14
N PHE A 248 -4.87 -14.91 -6.25
CA PHE A 248 -5.79 -13.82 -5.92
C PHE A 248 -6.91 -13.62 -6.95
N SER A 249 -6.86 -14.29 -8.11
CA SER A 249 -8.01 -14.31 -9.05
C SER A 249 -9.23 -15.06 -8.50
N THR A 250 -9.04 -15.92 -7.49
CA THR A 250 -10.14 -16.60 -6.81
C THR A 250 -10.74 -15.72 -5.71
N PRO A 251 -12.08 -15.56 -5.64
CA PRO A 251 -12.69 -14.67 -4.65
C PRO A 251 -12.48 -15.16 -3.21
N PHE A 252 -12.59 -14.22 -2.27
CA PHE A 252 -12.64 -14.48 -0.84
C PHE A 252 -14.10 -14.50 -0.39
N THR A 253 -14.48 -15.49 0.42
CA THR A 253 -15.83 -15.56 0.99
C THR A 253 -15.82 -14.92 2.36
N LEU A 254 -16.42 -13.73 2.50
CA LEU A 254 -16.59 -13.02 3.76
C LEU A 254 -18.08 -12.94 4.09
N GLU A 255 -18.52 -13.55 5.19
CA GLU A 255 -19.94 -13.52 5.63
C GLU A 255 -20.94 -13.95 4.55
N GLY A 256 -20.55 -14.89 3.68
CA GLY A 256 -21.39 -15.36 2.58
C GLY A 256 -21.38 -14.46 1.33
N ARG A 257 -20.59 -13.39 1.31
CA ARG A 257 -20.35 -12.54 0.12
C ARG A 257 -19.02 -12.87 -0.53
N GLN A 258 -18.96 -12.77 -1.86
CA GLN A 258 -17.71 -12.90 -2.60
C GLN A 258 -17.03 -11.54 -2.77
N VAL A 259 -15.76 -11.48 -2.37
CA VAL A 259 -14.90 -10.29 -2.50
C VAL A 259 -13.75 -10.62 -3.43
N PHE A 260 -13.56 -9.78 -4.44
CA PHE A 260 -12.44 -9.87 -5.37
C PHE A 260 -11.35 -8.90 -4.93
N LEU A 261 -10.12 -9.39 -4.88
CA LEU A 261 -8.94 -8.63 -4.52
C LEU A 261 -7.88 -8.81 -5.60
N THR A 262 -7.14 -7.75 -5.89
CA THR A 262 -5.87 -7.85 -6.62
C THR A 262 -4.72 -7.55 -5.69
N VAL A 263 -3.51 -7.88 -6.13
CA VAL A 263 -2.29 -7.58 -5.39
C VAL A 263 -1.29 -6.87 -6.28
N SER A 264 -0.60 -5.89 -5.68
CA SER A 264 0.56 -5.24 -6.27
C SER A 264 1.81 -5.74 -5.55
N MET A 265 2.83 -6.14 -6.32
CA MET A 265 4.04 -6.75 -5.78
C MET A 265 5.32 -6.10 -6.30
N GLY A 266 6.38 -6.14 -5.50
CA GLY A 266 7.72 -5.69 -5.85
C GLY A 266 8.75 -6.74 -5.49
N ILE A 267 9.74 -6.94 -6.35
CA ILE A 267 10.74 -8.01 -6.19
C ILE A 267 12.14 -7.39 -6.14
N ALA A 268 12.88 -7.60 -5.05
CA ALA A 268 14.29 -7.27 -4.95
C ALA A 268 15.13 -8.55 -4.91
N SER A 269 16.13 -8.66 -5.80
CA SER A 269 17.01 -9.81 -5.87
C SER A 269 18.37 -9.52 -5.25
N SER A 270 18.94 -10.51 -4.56
CA SER A 270 20.30 -10.46 -4.00
C SER A 270 21.40 -10.08 -5.00
N HIS A 271 21.19 -10.28 -6.31
CA HIS A 271 22.18 -10.00 -7.35
C HIS A 271 22.45 -8.51 -7.61
N THR A 272 21.66 -7.58 -7.05
CA THR A 272 21.83 -6.13 -7.27
C THR A 272 22.98 -5.51 -6.44
N GLY A 273 23.60 -6.29 -5.55
CA GLY A 273 24.81 -5.89 -4.79
C GLY A 273 24.51 -5.07 -3.53
N TYR A 274 23.51 -5.46 -2.76
CA TYR A 274 23.10 -4.78 -1.53
C TYR A 274 24.16 -4.75 -0.43
N GLN A 275 24.16 -3.67 0.37
CA GLN A 275 25.05 -3.49 1.53
C GLN A 275 24.40 -3.86 2.86
N SER A 276 23.06 -3.94 2.94
CA SER A 276 22.32 -4.38 4.13
C SER A 276 21.02 -5.11 3.75
N SER A 277 20.51 -5.92 4.67
CA SER A 277 19.21 -6.62 4.55
C SER A 277 18.03 -5.66 4.46
N GLU A 278 18.05 -4.56 5.22
CA GLU A 278 17.00 -3.55 5.21
C GLU A 278 16.89 -2.87 3.85
N ALA A 279 18.02 -2.66 3.17
CA ALA A 279 18.03 -2.11 1.81
C ALA A 279 17.29 -3.02 0.82
N VAL A 280 17.43 -4.34 0.96
CA VAL A 280 16.70 -5.32 0.11
C VAL A 280 15.19 -5.18 0.32
N LEU A 281 14.73 -5.13 1.58
CA LEU A 281 13.31 -5.02 1.90
C LEU A 281 12.72 -3.68 1.42
N ARG A 282 13.44 -2.58 1.64
CA ARG A 282 13.06 -1.24 1.17
C ARG A 282 12.94 -1.16 -0.34
N ASP A 283 13.87 -1.78 -1.06
CA ASP A 283 13.89 -1.71 -2.51
C ASP A 283 12.82 -2.63 -3.13
N ALA A 284 12.47 -3.75 -2.47
CA ALA A 284 11.29 -4.55 -2.82
C ALA A 284 9.99 -3.75 -2.63
N MET A 285 9.86 -3.02 -1.51
CA MET A 285 8.72 -2.11 -1.27
C MET A 285 8.65 -1.00 -2.34
N THR A 286 9.80 -0.42 -2.72
CA THR A 286 9.88 0.59 -3.78
C THR A 286 9.33 0.06 -5.11
N ALA A 287 9.72 -1.16 -5.49
CA ALA A 287 9.20 -1.81 -6.69
C ALA A 287 7.69 -2.08 -6.60
N MET A 288 7.16 -2.41 -5.42
CA MET A 288 5.72 -2.61 -5.21
C MET A 288 4.94 -1.31 -5.43
N HIS A 289 5.44 -0.17 -4.93
CA HIS A 289 4.83 1.13 -5.20
C HIS A 289 4.86 1.48 -6.69
N GLN A 290 5.92 1.14 -7.41
CA GLN A 290 5.93 1.31 -8.87
C GLN A 290 4.86 0.44 -9.54
N ALA A 291 4.67 -0.81 -9.10
CA ALA A 291 3.61 -1.67 -9.61
C ALA A 291 2.22 -1.03 -9.42
N LYS A 292 1.99 -0.36 -8.29
CA LYS A 292 0.76 0.41 -8.06
C LYS A 292 0.62 1.59 -9.03
N ALA A 293 1.69 2.34 -9.25
CA ALA A 293 1.70 3.49 -10.15
C ALA A 293 1.47 3.10 -11.62
N LEU A 294 1.90 1.91 -12.04
CA LEU A 294 1.73 1.39 -13.40
C LEU A 294 0.33 0.79 -13.69
N GLY A 295 -0.62 0.88 -12.75
CA GLY A 295 -2.00 0.40 -12.94
C GLY A 295 -2.48 -0.65 -11.93
N ARG A 296 -1.68 -0.99 -10.90
CA ARG A 296 -1.97 -2.02 -9.89
C ARG A 296 -2.05 -3.44 -10.49
N ALA A 297 -2.44 -4.42 -9.66
CA ALA A 297 -2.70 -5.80 -10.09
C ALA A 297 -1.55 -6.44 -10.88
N GLY A 298 -0.30 -6.21 -10.45
CA GLY A 298 0.92 -6.59 -11.18
C GLY A 298 2.12 -6.73 -10.26
N PHE A 299 3.27 -7.08 -10.84
CA PHE A 299 4.53 -7.07 -10.13
C PHE A 299 5.61 -6.33 -10.92
N VAL A 300 6.55 -5.71 -10.21
CA VAL A 300 7.73 -5.08 -10.80
C VAL A 300 8.99 -5.62 -10.12
N ILE A 301 10.04 -5.82 -10.92
CA ILE A 301 11.36 -6.19 -10.41
C ILE A 301 12.15 -4.91 -10.18
N PHE A 302 12.71 -4.76 -8.99
CA PHE A 302 13.53 -3.62 -8.65
C PHE A 302 14.78 -3.55 -9.54
N ASP A 303 14.96 -2.37 -10.14
CA ASP A 303 16.20 -1.93 -10.77
C ASP A 303 16.66 -0.62 -10.11
N LYS A 304 17.97 -0.35 -10.07
CA LYS A 304 18.57 0.82 -9.41
C LYS A 304 17.98 2.15 -9.91
N ALA A 305 17.57 2.23 -11.18
CA ALA A 305 16.90 3.41 -11.75
C ALA A 305 15.53 3.72 -11.11
N MET A 306 14.89 2.74 -10.45
CA MET A 306 13.60 2.91 -9.78
C MET A 306 13.72 3.64 -8.44
N HIS A 307 14.80 3.41 -7.69
CA HIS A 307 15.02 4.12 -6.41
C HIS A 307 15.24 5.62 -6.64
N GLU A 308 16.04 5.95 -7.66
CA GLU A 308 16.24 7.33 -8.12
C GLU A 308 14.91 8.00 -8.48
N HIS A 309 14.05 7.31 -9.26
CA HIS A 309 12.72 7.83 -9.60
C HIS A 309 11.80 8.01 -8.39
N ALA A 310 11.77 7.06 -7.45
CA ALA A 310 10.93 7.15 -6.26
C ALA A 310 11.38 8.31 -5.34
N MET A 311 12.69 8.49 -5.16
CA MET A 311 13.25 9.62 -4.41
C MET A 311 13.01 10.95 -5.13
N ALA A 312 13.16 10.99 -6.45
CA ALA A 312 12.86 12.18 -7.25
C ALA A 312 11.38 12.57 -7.13
N ARG A 313 10.46 11.60 -7.15
CA ARG A 313 9.02 11.84 -6.96
C ARG A 313 8.72 12.43 -5.58
N LEU A 314 9.26 11.85 -4.51
CA LEU A 314 9.05 12.35 -3.15
C LEU A 314 9.55 13.79 -2.97
N ARG A 315 10.70 14.13 -3.58
CA ARG A 315 11.21 15.51 -3.58
C ARG A 315 10.26 16.44 -4.32
N LEU A 316 9.82 16.03 -5.52
CA LEU A 316 8.91 16.81 -6.33
C LEU A 316 7.55 17.05 -5.64
N GLU A 317 7.03 16.06 -4.89
CA GLU A 317 5.81 16.20 -4.09
C GLU A 317 5.99 17.23 -2.95
N ALA A 318 7.14 17.23 -2.28
CA ALA A 318 7.46 18.20 -1.24
C ALA A 318 7.61 19.61 -1.82
N ASP A 319 8.27 19.75 -2.97
CA ASP A 319 8.46 21.02 -3.67
C ASP A 319 7.12 21.57 -4.19
N LEU A 320 6.25 20.73 -4.76
CA LEU A 320 4.96 21.14 -5.29
C LEU A 320 4.03 21.74 -4.20
N ARG A 321 4.09 21.21 -2.98
CA ARG A 321 3.37 21.79 -1.82
C ARG A 321 3.83 23.21 -1.47
N GLN A 322 5.09 23.54 -1.75
CA GLN A 322 5.67 24.85 -1.45
C GLN A 322 5.66 25.81 -2.65
N ALA A 323 5.46 25.30 -3.87
CA ALA A 323 5.52 26.05 -5.12
C ALA A 323 4.59 27.29 -5.15
N VAL A 324 3.37 27.17 -4.60
CA VAL A 324 2.43 28.29 -4.50
C VAL A 324 2.99 29.40 -3.61
N ALA A 325 3.50 29.05 -2.42
CA ALA A 325 4.04 30.01 -1.46
C ALA A 325 5.36 30.65 -1.94
N ARG A 326 6.11 29.95 -2.80
CA ARG A 326 7.39 30.39 -3.36
C ARG A 326 7.27 31.16 -4.68
N ASN A 327 6.05 31.39 -5.20
CA ASN A 327 5.81 32.03 -6.50
C ASN A 327 6.54 31.32 -7.66
N GLU A 328 6.57 29.99 -7.65
CA GLU A 328 7.25 29.20 -8.69
C GLU A 328 6.34 28.89 -9.88
N PHE A 329 5.04 29.19 -9.79
CA PHE A 329 4.12 29.07 -10.92
C PHE A 329 4.18 30.32 -11.81
N GLN A 330 4.09 30.09 -13.12
CA GLN A 330 3.94 31.13 -14.13
C GLN A 330 2.93 30.68 -15.18
N LEU A 331 2.39 31.62 -15.96
CA LEU A 331 1.53 31.33 -17.10
C LEU A 331 2.28 31.64 -18.39
N ASP A 332 2.27 30.69 -19.32
CA ASP A 332 2.54 30.97 -20.72
C ASP A 332 1.20 31.22 -21.43
N TYR A 333 1.24 31.94 -22.55
CA TYR A 333 0.05 32.37 -23.29
C TYR A 333 0.17 31.91 -24.73
N GLN A 334 -0.72 31.01 -25.17
CA GLN A 334 -0.75 30.60 -26.57
C GLN A 334 -1.82 31.40 -27.33
N PRO A 335 -1.47 32.09 -28.44
CA PRO A 335 -2.44 32.92 -29.14
C PRO A 335 -3.47 32.09 -29.89
N ILE A 336 -4.72 32.54 -29.81
CA ILE A 336 -5.86 32.10 -30.61
C ILE A 336 -6.08 33.16 -31.69
N VAL A 337 -6.04 32.75 -32.95
CA VAL A 337 -6.04 33.65 -34.12
C VAL A 337 -7.32 33.48 -34.91
N ALA A 338 -7.99 34.59 -35.24
CA ALA A 338 -9.13 34.58 -36.15
C ALA A 338 -8.65 34.25 -37.57
N LEU A 339 -9.14 33.15 -38.15
CA LEU A 339 -8.62 32.61 -39.41
C LEU A 339 -8.87 33.53 -40.60
N GLU A 340 -9.98 34.26 -40.58
CA GLU A 340 -10.40 35.19 -41.63
C GLU A 340 -9.51 36.43 -41.67
N SER A 341 -9.34 37.12 -40.54
CA SER A 341 -8.58 38.38 -40.47
C SER A 341 -7.08 38.18 -40.25
N GLY A 342 -6.70 36.99 -39.77
CA GLY A 342 -5.35 36.68 -39.32
C GLY A 342 -4.95 37.41 -38.03
N ALA A 343 -5.87 38.09 -37.34
CA ALA A 343 -5.57 38.83 -36.12
C ALA A 343 -5.68 37.95 -34.85
N VAL A 344 -4.93 38.29 -33.81
CA VAL A 344 -5.08 37.67 -32.48
C VAL A 344 -6.46 38.01 -31.91
N ALA A 345 -7.24 36.99 -31.58
CA ALA A 345 -8.55 37.09 -30.95
C ALA A 345 -8.50 36.85 -29.42
N GLY A 346 -7.48 36.13 -28.96
CA GLY A 346 -7.30 35.84 -27.54
C GLY A 346 -6.07 34.99 -27.28
N PHE A 347 -5.97 34.53 -26.04
CA PHE A 347 -4.93 33.60 -25.60
C PHE A 347 -5.50 32.49 -24.75
N GLU A 348 -4.91 31.31 -24.83
CA GLU A 348 -5.05 30.28 -23.80
C GLU A 348 -3.95 30.43 -22.75
N ALA A 349 -4.34 30.50 -21.48
CA ALA A 349 -3.43 30.54 -20.34
C ALA A 349 -3.00 29.12 -19.96
N LEU A 350 -1.71 28.86 -20.10
CA LEU A 350 -1.11 27.55 -19.89
C LEU A 350 -0.18 27.57 -18.68
N LEU A 351 -0.54 26.80 -17.66
CA LEU A 351 0.27 26.69 -16.44
C LEU A 351 1.67 26.15 -16.73
N ARG A 352 2.66 26.76 -16.09
CA ARG A 352 4.04 26.29 -16.02
C ARG A 352 4.54 26.32 -14.59
N TRP A 353 5.39 25.37 -14.25
CA TRP A 353 6.09 25.37 -12.98
C TRP A 353 7.58 25.61 -13.23
N ARG A 354 8.09 26.75 -12.77
CA ARG A 354 9.51 27.09 -12.80
C ARG A 354 10.19 26.47 -11.58
N HIS A 355 10.58 25.21 -11.71
CA HIS A 355 11.28 24.49 -10.67
C HIS A 355 12.75 24.93 -10.60
N PRO A 356 13.33 25.14 -9.40
CA PRO A 356 14.73 25.54 -9.24
C PRO A 356 15.73 24.57 -9.90
N GLU A 357 15.53 23.27 -9.73
CA GLU A 357 16.40 22.22 -10.28
C GLU A 357 16.03 21.76 -11.71
N TYR A 358 14.74 21.53 -12.00
CA TYR A 358 14.28 20.96 -13.27
C TYR A 358 13.94 22.00 -14.35
N GLY A 359 14.04 23.29 -14.04
CA GLY A 359 13.67 24.37 -14.97
C GLY A 359 12.16 24.48 -15.16
N VAL A 360 11.73 24.92 -16.35
CA VAL A 360 10.31 25.15 -16.66
C VAL A 360 9.64 23.84 -17.07
N MET A 361 8.66 23.41 -16.29
CA MET A 361 7.90 22.17 -16.50
C MET A 361 6.47 22.47 -16.96
N GLY A 362 5.97 21.64 -17.87
CA GLY A 362 4.58 21.66 -18.33
C GLY A 362 3.61 20.93 -17.39
N PRO A 363 2.30 21.16 -17.53
CA PRO A 363 1.30 20.73 -16.55
C PRO A 363 1.15 19.21 -16.44
N GLY A 364 1.37 18.44 -17.51
CA GLY A 364 1.07 17.00 -17.53
C GLY A 364 1.66 16.20 -16.36
N GLY A 365 2.97 16.34 -16.10
CA GLY A 365 3.65 15.54 -15.06
C GLY A 365 3.28 15.90 -13.62
N PHE A 366 3.16 17.20 -13.31
CA PHE A 366 2.94 17.65 -11.94
C PHE A 366 1.47 17.90 -11.60
N LEU A 367 0.58 18.10 -12.58
CA LEU A 367 -0.84 18.31 -12.31
C LEU A 367 -1.52 17.02 -11.83
N ALA A 368 -1.12 15.86 -12.36
CA ALA A 368 -1.53 14.56 -11.83
C ALA A 368 -1.12 14.39 -10.35
N MET A 369 0.11 14.77 -10.02
CA MET A 369 0.62 14.79 -8.65
C MET A 369 -0.15 15.81 -7.78
N ALA A 370 -0.47 16.99 -8.30
CA ALA A 370 -1.26 17.99 -7.60
C ALA A 370 -2.66 17.46 -7.23
N ALA A 371 -3.28 16.67 -8.11
CA ALA A 371 -4.57 16.03 -7.86
C ALA A 371 -4.50 15.03 -6.70
N GLU A 372 -3.48 14.16 -6.69
CA GLU A 372 -3.26 13.22 -5.59
C GLU A 372 -3.01 13.93 -4.24
N LEU A 373 -2.34 15.09 -4.27
CA LEU A 373 -2.04 15.91 -3.09
C LEU A 373 -3.18 16.85 -2.67
N GLY A 374 -4.28 16.93 -3.44
CA GLY A 374 -5.39 17.86 -3.18
C GLY A 374 -5.06 19.33 -3.41
N LEU A 375 -4.03 19.64 -4.23
CA LEU A 375 -3.55 20.99 -4.51
C LEU A 375 -4.22 21.66 -5.72
N VAL A 376 -5.03 20.93 -6.50
CA VAL A 376 -5.64 21.42 -7.74
C VAL A 376 -6.45 22.70 -7.54
N ASN A 377 -7.21 22.81 -6.46
CA ASN A 377 -8.02 23.99 -6.19
C ASN A 377 -7.17 25.23 -5.88
N VAL A 378 -6.09 25.06 -5.12
CA VAL A 378 -5.17 26.16 -4.77
C VAL A 378 -4.44 26.67 -6.01
N ILE A 379 -3.98 25.75 -6.86
CA ILE A 379 -3.34 26.08 -8.14
C ILE A 379 -4.34 26.74 -9.08
N GLY A 380 -5.56 26.19 -9.16
CA GLY A 380 -6.66 26.74 -9.96
C GLY A 380 -6.98 28.18 -9.58
N GLU A 381 -7.14 28.47 -8.29
CA GLU A 381 -7.38 29.84 -7.82
C GLU A 381 -6.27 30.81 -8.26
N TRP A 382 -5.01 30.38 -8.12
CA TRP A 382 -3.88 31.18 -8.55
C TRP A 382 -3.90 31.46 -10.07
N ILE A 383 -4.20 30.45 -10.89
CA ILE A 383 -4.32 30.59 -12.36
C ILE A 383 -5.38 31.63 -12.70
N PHE A 384 -6.59 31.52 -12.13
CA PHE A 384 -7.69 32.44 -12.41
C PHE A 384 -7.31 33.88 -12.09
N ARG A 385 -6.72 34.12 -10.92
CA ARG A 385 -6.32 35.47 -10.50
C ARG A 385 -5.25 36.05 -11.40
N GLU A 386 -4.22 35.28 -11.72
CA GLU A 386 -3.10 35.76 -12.55
C GLU A 386 -3.54 36.00 -14.00
N ALA A 387 -4.30 35.08 -14.60
CA ALA A 387 -4.80 35.23 -15.97
C ALA A 387 -5.72 36.46 -16.13
N CYS A 388 -6.68 36.64 -15.23
CA CYS A 388 -7.58 37.80 -15.24
C CYS A 388 -6.81 39.11 -15.02
N ARG A 389 -5.89 39.15 -14.05
CA ARG A 389 -5.05 40.33 -13.79
C ARG A 389 -4.26 40.75 -15.03
N ARG A 390 -3.69 39.78 -15.76
CA ARG A 390 -2.90 40.03 -16.97
C ARG A 390 -3.77 40.50 -18.12
N LEU A 391 -4.94 39.89 -18.29
CA LEU A 391 -5.90 40.32 -19.30
C LEU A 391 -6.32 41.78 -19.10
N ASN A 392 -6.63 42.19 -17.86
CA ASN A 392 -6.98 43.57 -17.56
C ASN A 392 -5.82 44.55 -17.87
N ILE A 393 -4.58 44.18 -17.54
CA ILE A 393 -3.39 44.99 -17.91
C ILE A 393 -3.28 45.15 -19.43
N TRP A 394 -3.47 44.07 -20.20
CA TRP A 394 -3.42 44.13 -21.65
C TRP A 394 -4.56 44.96 -22.24
N HIS A 395 -5.77 44.85 -21.72
CA HIS A 395 -6.89 45.71 -22.13
C HIS A 395 -6.68 47.19 -21.84
N GLY A 396 -5.98 47.52 -20.76
CA GLY A 396 -5.62 48.90 -20.43
C GLY A 396 -4.58 49.48 -21.39
N LYS A 397 -3.59 48.67 -21.79
CA LYS A 397 -2.53 49.09 -22.72
C LYS A 397 -2.93 49.04 -24.19
N PHE A 398 -3.82 48.13 -24.57
CA PHE A 398 -4.29 47.93 -25.94
C PHE A 398 -5.83 48.00 -26.06
N PRO A 399 -6.48 49.15 -25.78
CA PRO A 399 -7.94 49.25 -25.82
C PRO A 399 -8.56 48.93 -27.18
N TYR A 400 -7.80 49.15 -28.27
CA TYR A 400 -8.23 48.90 -29.64
C TYR A 400 -8.27 47.42 -30.04
N LEU A 401 -7.71 46.52 -29.21
CA LEU A 401 -7.77 45.08 -29.41
C LEU A 401 -8.99 44.43 -28.75
N ARG A 402 -9.89 45.23 -28.15
CA ARG A 402 -11.12 44.70 -27.55
C ARG A 402 -12.10 44.22 -28.64
N PRO A 403 -12.74 43.04 -28.46
CA PRO A 403 -12.56 42.13 -27.32
C PRO A 403 -11.36 41.19 -27.53
N LEU A 404 -10.36 41.30 -26.64
CA LEU A 404 -9.27 40.32 -26.52
C LEU A 404 -9.68 39.35 -25.42
N THR A 405 -9.65 38.05 -25.71
CA THR A 405 -10.16 37.03 -24.77
C THR A 405 -9.04 36.22 -24.11
N MET A 406 -9.32 35.65 -22.92
CA MET A 406 -8.45 34.73 -22.20
C MET A 406 -9.19 33.43 -21.92
N SER A 407 -8.66 32.31 -22.40
CA SER A 407 -9.13 30.96 -22.10
C SER A 407 -8.38 30.37 -20.91
N ILE A 408 -9.11 29.74 -19.99
CA ILE A 408 -8.56 29.04 -18.82
C ILE A 408 -9.15 27.63 -18.73
N ASN A 409 -8.29 26.63 -18.69
CA ASN A 409 -8.66 25.24 -18.44
C ASN A 409 -9.16 25.04 -17.01
N CYS A 410 -10.31 24.37 -16.88
CA CYS A 410 -10.93 24.08 -15.61
C CYS A 410 -11.21 22.57 -15.49
N SER A 411 -10.72 21.96 -14.41
CA SER A 411 -10.81 20.52 -14.19
C SER A 411 -12.20 20.08 -13.70
N VAL A 412 -12.53 18.80 -13.89
CA VAL A 412 -13.75 18.18 -13.33
C VAL A 412 -13.89 18.38 -11.82
N HIS A 413 -12.77 18.37 -11.09
CA HIS A 413 -12.76 18.58 -9.63
C HIS A 413 -13.21 20.00 -9.24
N GLN A 414 -12.88 21.00 -10.05
CA GLN A 414 -13.33 22.38 -9.84
C GLN A 414 -14.79 22.54 -10.24
N PHE A 415 -15.23 21.93 -11.34
CA PHE A 415 -16.65 21.94 -11.74
C PHE A 415 -17.56 21.22 -10.74
N ALA A 416 -17.02 20.30 -9.94
CA ALA A 416 -17.75 19.68 -8.84
C ALA A 416 -17.99 20.61 -7.64
N GLN A 417 -17.32 21.78 -7.58
CA GLN A 417 -17.49 22.75 -6.51
C GLN A 417 -18.73 23.63 -6.75
N PRO A 418 -19.72 23.63 -5.84
CA PRO A 418 -20.96 24.40 -6.02
C PRO A 418 -20.75 25.92 -6.11
N ASP A 419 -19.66 26.42 -5.54
CA ASP A 419 -19.32 27.83 -5.43
C ASP A 419 -18.37 28.33 -6.54
N LEU A 420 -18.01 27.49 -7.53
CA LEU A 420 -17.09 27.87 -8.60
C LEU A 420 -17.51 29.16 -9.33
N ALA A 421 -18.79 29.29 -9.68
CA ALA A 421 -19.29 30.48 -10.38
C ALA A 421 -19.16 31.75 -9.51
N LEU A 422 -19.42 31.64 -8.21
CA LEU A 422 -19.25 32.74 -7.26
C LEU A 422 -17.78 33.11 -7.06
N PHE A 423 -16.91 32.09 -7.02
CA PHE A 423 -15.46 32.27 -6.97
C PHE A 423 -14.95 33.04 -8.20
N ILE A 424 -15.28 32.61 -9.42
CA ILE A 424 -14.85 33.29 -10.65
C ILE A 424 -15.37 34.72 -10.69
N LYS A 425 -16.63 34.95 -10.30
CA LYS A 425 -17.20 36.30 -10.17
C LYS A 425 -16.39 37.19 -9.22
N THR A 426 -15.96 36.65 -8.09
CA THR A 426 -15.12 37.37 -7.12
C THR A 426 -13.77 37.72 -7.74
N VAL A 427 -13.13 36.79 -8.45
CA VAL A 427 -11.86 37.05 -9.15
C VAL A 427 -12.00 38.13 -10.21
N LEU A 428 -13.06 38.10 -11.01
CA LEU A 428 -13.34 39.13 -12.03
C LEU A 428 -13.53 40.51 -11.39
N SER A 429 -14.27 40.58 -10.29
CA SER A 429 -14.46 41.82 -9.51
C SER A 429 -13.15 42.34 -8.92
N ASP A 430 -12.33 41.48 -8.31
CA ASP A 430 -11.05 41.83 -7.69
C ASP A 430 -10.05 42.35 -8.72
N THR A 431 -10.05 41.77 -9.92
CA THR A 431 -9.11 42.10 -10.99
C THR A 431 -9.60 43.21 -11.90
N GLY A 432 -10.90 43.56 -11.87
CA GLY A 432 -11.53 44.52 -12.78
C GLY A 432 -11.65 44.02 -14.22
N THR A 433 -11.71 42.70 -14.41
CA THR A 433 -11.74 42.07 -15.73
C THR A 433 -13.18 41.99 -16.24
N ASP A 434 -13.40 42.34 -17.51
CA ASP A 434 -14.70 42.18 -18.18
C ASP A 434 -15.06 40.69 -18.29
N PRO A 435 -16.20 40.22 -17.73
CA PRO A 435 -16.61 38.83 -17.80
C PRO A 435 -16.69 38.28 -19.24
N ALA A 436 -17.09 39.11 -20.21
CA ALA A 436 -17.20 38.71 -21.61
C ALA A 436 -15.83 38.41 -22.27
N SER A 437 -14.74 38.76 -21.60
CA SER A 437 -13.37 38.50 -22.07
C SER A 437 -12.76 37.24 -21.47
N LEU A 438 -13.43 36.59 -20.51
CA LEU A 438 -13.00 35.32 -19.93
C LEU A 438 -13.74 34.15 -20.58
N LYS A 439 -12.99 33.12 -20.97
CA LYS A 439 -13.49 31.85 -21.48
C LYS A 439 -13.03 30.71 -20.58
N ILE A 440 -13.95 29.82 -20.23
CA ILE A 440 -13.65 28.60 -19.47
C ILE A 440 -13.60 27.42 -20.41
N GLU A 441 -12.55 26.61 -20.32
CA GLU A 441 -12.38 25.41 -21.11
C GLU A 441 -12.59 24.18 -20.22
N ILE A 442 -13.38 23.23 -20.72
CA ILE A 442 -13.64 21.94 -20.09
C ILE A 442 -13.46 20.84 -21.13
N THR A 443 -12.74 19.77 -20.80
CA THR A 443 -12.55 18.65 -21.72
C THR A 443 -13.84 17.85 -21.90
N GLU A 444 -13.99 17.23 -23.07
CA GLU A 444 -15.09 16.32 -23.37
C GLU A 444 -15.19 15.17 -22.33
N SER A 445 -14.04 14.61 -21.92
CA SER A 445 -13.97 13.51 -20.96
C SER A 445 -14.39 13.94 -19.55
N ASP A 446 -13.96 15.11 -19.09
CA ASP A 446 -14.32 15.65 -17.77
C ASP A 446 -15.82 15.91 -17.66
N MET A 447 -16.42 16.44 -18.72
CA MET A 447 -17.86 16.69 -18.80
C MET A 447 -18.69 15.40 -18.62
N MET A 448 -18.25 14.27 -19.19
CA MET A 448 -19.00 13.01 -19.17
C MET A 448 -19.06 12.33 -17.79
N HIS A 449 -18.24 12.74 -16.82
CA HIS A 449 -18.27 12.19 -15.46
C HIS A 449 -19.51 12.64 -14.68
N ASN A 450 -19.98 13.88 -14.86
CA ASN A 450 -21.15 14.42 -14.17
C ASN A 450 -21.84 15.55 -14.98
N PRO A 451 -22.57 15.20 -16.06
CA PRO A 451 -23.05 16.17 -17.04
C PRO A 451 -24.07 17.16 -16.45
N ASP A 452 -24.94 16.73 -15.53
CA ASP A 452 -25.97 17.58 -14.94
C ASP A 452 -25.36 18.69 -14.06
N ALA A 453 -24.42 18.32 -13.18
CA ALA A 453 -23.76 19.29 -12.31
C ALA A 453 -22.94 20.32 -13.11
N VAL A 454 -22.20 19.85 -14.12
CA VAL A 454 -21.45 20.72 -15.04
C VAL A 454 -22.40 21.67 -15.77
N THR A 455 -23.52 21.17 -16.27
CA THR A 455 -24.50 21.98 -17.00
C THR A 455 -25.07 23.12 -16.14
N GLU A 456 -25.38 22.87 -14.87
CA GLU A 456 -25.87 23.91 -13.96
C GLU A 456 -24.81 24.99 -13.71
N VAL A 457 -23.55 24.59 -13.47
CA VAL A 457 -22.45 25.56 -13.31
C VAL A 457 -22.26 26.39 -14.58
N LEU A 458 -22.28 25.77 -15.77
CA LEU A 458 -22.16 26.49 -17.04
C LEU A 458 -23.31 27.48 -17.27
N LYS A 459 -24.54 27.16 -16.83
CA LYS A 459 -25.67 28.11 -16.88
C LYS A 459 -25.42 29.33 -15.98
N LEU A 460 -24.89 29.10 -14.78
CA LEU A 460 -24.53 30.18 -13.85
C LEU A 460 -23.43 31.07 -14.43
N LEU A 461 -22.39 30.48 -15.02
CA LEU A 461 -21.31 31.23 -15.68
C LEU A 461 -21.83 32.07 -16.84
N ARG A 462 -22.72 31.50 -17.68
CA ARG A 462 -23.34 32.22 -18.78
C ARG A 462 -24.23 33.38 -18.30
N ALA A 463 -24.90 33.23 -17.16
CA ALA A 463 -25.68 34.31 -16.56
C ALA A 463 -24.80 35.50 -16.12
N GLU A 464 -23.54 35.23 -15.79
CA GLU A 464 -22.50 36.23 -15.50
C GLU A 464 -21.73 36.68 -16.75
N GLN A 465 -22.21 36.34 -17.97
CA GLN A 465 -21.61 36.68 -19.27
C GLN A 465 -20.23 36.04 -19.54
N ILE A 466 -19.87 35.01 -18.78
CA ILE A 466 -18.65 34.24 -18.99
C ILE A 466 -18.93 33.16 -20.04
N GLU A 467 -18.11 33.10 -21.08
CA GLU A 467 -18.27 32.12 -22.15
C GLU A 467 -17.56 30.80 -21.80
N ALA A 468 -18.07 29.69 -22.33
CA ALA A 468 -17.49 28.38 -22.13
C ALA A 468 -17.17 27.71 -23.47
N CYS A 469 -16.09 26.93 -23.48
CA CYS A 469 -15.60 26.14 -24.59
C CYS A 469 -15.51 24.67 -24.18
N LEU A 470 -15.98 23.80 -25.05
CA LEU A 470 -15.75 22.36 -24.91
C LEU A 470 -14.46 21.99 -25.66
N ASP A 471 -13.50 21.45 -24.93
CA ASP A 471 -12.17 21.09 -25.40
C ASP A 471 -12.02 19.60 -25.72
N ASP A 472 -10.98 19.26 -26.48
CA ASP A 472 -10.67 17.91 -26.97
C ASP A 472 -11.82 17.22 -27.75
N PHE A 473 -12.67 18.00 -28.41
CA PHE A 473 -13.90 17.48 -29.02
C PHE A 473 -13.62 16.49 -30.16
N GLY A 474 -14.25 15.31 -30.07
CA GLY A 474 -14.15 14.22 -31.03
C GLY A 474 -13.24 13.07 -30.59
N THR A 475 -12.57 13.21 -29.44
CA THR A 475 -11.77 12.14 -28.84
C THR A 475 -12.57 11.26 -27.86
N GLY A 476 -13.72 11.76 -27.39
CA GLY A 476 -14.61 11.07 -26.46
C GLY A 476 -15.92 10.56 -27.09
N TYR A 477 -16.81 10.07 -26.23
CA TYR A 477 -18.16 9.61 -26.58
C TYR A 477 -19.24 10.60 -26.11
N SER A 478 -19.21 11.85 -26.56
CA SER A 478 -20.33 12.77 -26.29
C SER A 478 -21.60 12.30 -27.00
N SER A 479 -22.68 12.16 -26.25
CA SER A 479 -24.00 12.08 -26.87
C SER A 479 -24.35 13.45 -27.45
N LEU A 480 -24.67 13.50 -28.74
CA LEU A 480 -25.20 14.69 -29.42
C LEU A 480 -26.37 15.33 -28.65
N SER A 481 -27.17 14.52 -27.95
CA SER A 481 -28.26 15.00 -27.10
C SER A 481 -27.79 15.90 -25.95
N HIS A 482 -26.64 15.59 -25.35
CA HIS A 482 -26.08 16.37 -24.26
C HIS A 482 -25.45 17.65 -24.81
N LEU A 483 -24.70 17.55 -25.92
CA LEU A 483 -24.08 18.70 -26.57
C LEU A 483 -25.08 19.81 -26.92
N GLN A 484 -26.29 19.42 -27.36
CA GLN A 484 -27.37 20.37 -27.68
C GLN A 484 -27.85 21.17 -26.45
N GLN A 485 -27.82 20.57 -25.25
CA GLN A 485 -28.34 21.17 -24.03
C GLN A 485 -27.32 22.07 -23.31
N LEU A 486 -26.03 21.94 -23.65
CA LEU A 486 -24.96 22.67 -22.98
C LEU A 486 -24.96 24.16 -23.35
N PRO A 487 -24.82 25.07 -22.39
CA PRO A 487 -24.75 26.51 -22.65
C PRO A 487 -23.32 26.96 -23.02
N ILE A 488 -22.63 26.21 -23.88
CA ILE A 488 -21.28 26.55 -24.40
C ILE A 488 -21.36 27.44 -25.65
N LYS A 489 -20.35 28.24 -25.95
CA LYS A 489 -20.32 29.03 -27.20
C LYS A 489 -19.32 28.48 -28.22
N PHE A 490 -18.25 27.86 -27.75
CA PHE A 490 -17.17 27.38 -28.59
C PHE A 490 -17.01 25.87 -28.52
N LEU A 491 -16.57 25.29 -29.64
CA LEU A 491 -16.09 23.93 -29.74
C LEU A 491 -14.64 23.95 -30.20
N LYS A 492 -13.74 23.36 -29.42
CA LYS A 492 -12.33 23.18 -29.75
C LYS A 492 -12.12 21.80 -30.38
N ILE A 493 -11.66 21.78 -31.63
CA ILE A 493 -11.34 20.54 -32.35
C ILE A 493 -9.96 20.08 -31.89
N ASP A 494 -9.89 18.84 -31.41
CA ASP A 494 -8.62 18.25 -30.96
C ASP A 494 -7.56 18.21 -32.07
N GLN A 495 -6.32 18.49 -31.67
CA GLN A 495 -5.15 18.53 -32.53
C GLN A 495 -4.91 17.21 -33.29
N SER A 496 -5.36 16.05 -32.80
CA SER A 496 -5.13 14.77 -33.48
C SER A 496 -5.82 14.69 -34.84
N PHE A 497 -6.94 15.40 -35.03
CA PHE A 497 -7.61 15.50 -36.32
C PHE A 497 -6.96 16.56 -37.21
N VAL A 498 -6.63 17.72 -36.65
CA VAL A 498 -6.06 18.85 -37.40
C VAL A 498 -4.67 18.54 -37.94
N LYS A 499 -3.83 17.82 -37.17
CA LYS A 499 -2.49 17.40 -37.58
C LYS A 499 -2.45 16.47 -38.80
N ARG A 500 -3.57 15.83 -39.14
CA ARG A 500 -3.69 14.92 -40.29
C ARG A 500 -4.30 15.57 -41.53
N LEU A 501 -4.70 16.85 -41.45
CA LEU A 501 -5.27 17.58 -42.59
C LEU A 501 -4.24 17.70 -43.73
N GLY A 502 -4.68 17.45 -44.96
CA GLY A 502 -3.83 17.48 -46.16
C GLY A 502 -3.16 16.14 -46.50
N VAL A 503 -3.21 15.17 -45.59
CA VAL A 503 -2.63 13.83 -45.80
C VAL A 503 -3.69 12.73 -45.72
N ASP A 504 -4.72 12.92 -44.91
CA ASP A 504 -5.76 11.94 -44.59
C ASP A 504 -7.16 12.50 -44.92
N ASP A 505 -7.82 11.90 -45.91
CA ASP A 505 -9.19 12.28 -46.33
C ASP A 505 -10.22 12.03 -45.23
N ASP A 506 -10.01 11.03 -44.36
CA ASP A 506 -10.92 10.73 -43.25
C ASP A 506 -10.85 11.83 -42.18
N ALA A 507 -9.65 12.33 -41.88
CA ALA A 507 -9.46 13.45 -40.96
C ALA A 507 -10.16 14.73 -41.48
N LEU A 508 -10.08 15.00 -42.78
CA LEU A 508 -10.80 16.10 -43.41
C LEU A 508 -12.31 15.95 -43.29
N ALA A 509 -12.84 14.75 -43.51
CA ALA A 509 -14.27 14.46 -43.37
C ALA A 509 -14.75 14.67 -41.93
N ILE A 510 -13.97 14.25 -40.93
CA ILE A 510 -14.28 14.43 -39.51
C ILE A 510 -14.30 15.92 -39.15
N VAL A 511 -13.23 16.66 -39.48
CA VAL A 511 -13.16 18.11 -39.18
C VAL A 511 -14.31 18.86 -39.83
N LYS A 512 -14.60 18.57 -41.10
CA LYS A 512 -15.76 19.16 -41.81
C LYS A 512 -17.08 18.86 -41.10
N THR A 513 -17.27 17.63 -40.64
CA THR A 513 -18.48 17.21 -39.91
C THR A 513 -18.61 17.96 -38.59
N ILE A 514 -17.52 18.10 -37.83
CA ILE A 514 -17.50 18.84 -36.56
C ILE A 514 -17.85 20.31 -36.79
N VAL A 515 -17.24 20.95 -37.79
CA VAL A 515 -17.53 22.36 -38.13
C VAL A 515 -19.00 22.55 -38.52
N MET A 516 -19.53 21.67 -39.37
CA MET A 516 -20.95 21.72 -39.75
C MET A 516 -21.89 21.54 -38.55
N LEU A 517 -21.58 20.59 -37.66
CA LEU A 517 -22.36 20.34 -36.45
C LEU A 517 -22.35 21.57 -35.52
N ALA A 518 -21.17 22.17 -35.29
CA ALA A 518 -21.02 23.35 -34.46
C ALA A 518 -21.89 24.51 -34.97
N HIS A 519 -21.83 24.81 -36.27
CA HIS A 519 -22.63 25.87 -36.88
C HIS A 519 -24.14 25.59 -36.81
N GLN A 520 -24.57 24.32 -36.98
CA GLN A 520 -25.98 23.94 -36.81
C GLN A 520 -26.50 24.13 -35.39
N LEU A 521 -25.61 24.02 -34.40
CA LEU A 521 -25.91 24.29 -32.99
C LEU A 521 -25.69 25.76 -32.60
N GLY A 522 -25.32 26.62 -33.55
CA GLY A 522 -25.04 28.04 -33.31
C GLY A 522 -23.78 28.28 -32.46
N ARG A 523 -22.77 27.42 -32.62
CA ARG A 523 -21.48 27.49 -31.91
C ARG A 523 -20.37 27.89 -32.88
N GLU A 524 -19.37 28.59 -32.37
CA GLU A 524 -18.14 28.93 -33.09
C GLU A 524 -17.08 27.83 -32.86
N VAL A 525 -16.12 27.71 -33.77
CA VAL A 525 -15.12 26.63 -33.78
C VAL A 525 -13.70 27.19 -33.63
N ILE A 526 -12.93 26.53 -32.78
CA ILE A 526 -11.50 26.76 -32.60
C ILE A 526 -10.77 25.47 -33.00
N ALA A 527 -9.88 25.53 -33.98
CA ALA A 527 -9.09 24.36 -34.37
C ALA A 527 -7.72 24.38 -33.68
N GLU A 528 -7.41 23.33 -32.91
CA GLU A 528 -6.11 23.18 -32.26
C GLU A 528 -5.07 22.48 -33.14
N GLY A 529 -3.79 22.65 -32.83
CA GLY A 529 -2.72 21.95 -33.57
C GLY A 529 -2.52 22.43 -35.01
N VAL A 530 -2.83 23.70 -35.31
CA VAL A 530 -2.50 24.30 -36.61
C VAL A 530 -0.99 24.50 -36.71
N GLU A 531 -0.32 23.67 -37.52
CA GLU A 531 1.14 23.66 -37.66
C GLU A 531 1.64 24.15 -39.03
N THR A 532 0.77 24.14 -40.05
CA THR A 532 1.14 24.50 -41.43
C THR A 532 0.18 25.53 -42.03
N ALA A 533 0.65 26.23 -43.08
CA ALA A 533 -0.19 27.15 -43.85
C ALA A 533 -1.34 26.41 -44.56
N GLU A 534 -1.13 25.13 -44.90
CA GLU A 534 -2.14 24.27 -45.49
C GLU A 534 -3.28 23.96 -44.52
N HIS A 535 -2.97 23.58 -43.27
CA HIS A 535 -3.99 23.37 -42.22
C HIS A 535 -4.89 24.61 -42.10
N ARG A 536 -4.26 25.80 -42.00
CA ARG A 536 -4.99 27.07 -41.94
C ARG A 536 -5.90 27.26 -43.16
N SER A 537 -5.38 27.05 -44.37
CA SER A 537 -6.15 27.27 -45.60
C SER A 537 -7.37 26.36 -45.66
N ILE A 538 -7.21 25.09 -45.30
CA ILE A 538 -8.30 24.10 -45.25
C ILE A 538 -9.33 24.54 -44.21
N LEU A 539 -8.92 24.80 -42.97
CA LEU A 539 -9.83 25.20 -41.88
C LEU A 539 -10.62 26.47 -42.21
N ARG A 540 -9.96 27.48 -42.80
CA ARG A 540 -10.63 28.69 -43.27
C ARG A 540 -11.64 28.38 -44.37
N SER A 541 -11.32 27.50 -45.32
CA SER A 541 -12.26 27.10 -46.39
C SER A 541 -13.48 26.34 -45.87
N LEU A 542 -13.35 25.66 -44.72
CA LEU A 542 -14.45 25.00 -44.03
C LEU A 542 -15.32 25.97 -43.21
N GLY A 543 -14.90 27.23 -43.09
CA GLY A 543 -15.60 28.26 -42.32
C GLY A 543 -15.29 28.27 -40.83
N CYS A 544 -14.19 27.63 -40.39
CA CYS A 544 -13.73 27.68 -39.00
C CYS A 544 -13.34 29.11 -38.62
N GLU A 545 -13.79 29.60 -37.46
CA GLU A 545 -13.59 30.99 -37.04
C GLU A 545 -12.18 31.24 -36.51
N TYR A 546 -11.66 30.33 -35.68
CA TYR A 546 -10.37 30.50 -35.02
C TYR A 546 -9.46 29.29 -35.19
N GLY A 547 -8.15 29.55 -35.10
CA GLY A 547 -7.13 28.51 -35.04
C GLY A 547 -6.08 28.81 -33.97
N GLN A 548 -5.55 27.74 -33.40
CA GLN A 548 -4.50 27.75 -32.40
C GLN A 548 -3.46 26.68 -32.75
N GLY A 549 -2.18 27.01 -32.62
CA GLY A 549 -1.11 26.08 -32.93
C GLY A 549 0.21 26.74 -33.28
N TYR A 550 1.24 25.92 -33.48
CA TYR A 550 2.62 26.38 -33.63
C TYR A 550 2.90 27.10 -34.95
N PHE A 551 2.00 27.00 -35.94
CA PHE A 551 2.03 27.86 -37.11
C PHE A 551 1.94 29.34 -36.74
N PHE A 552 1.12 29.66 -35.75
CA PHE A 552 0.94 31.03 -35.27
C PHE A 552 2.04 31.42 -34.30
N ALA A 553 2.08 30.74 -33.16
CA ALA A 553 3.14 30.79 -32.18
C ALA A 553 3.07 29.57 -31.23
N LYS A 554 4.22 29.21 -30.66
CA LYS A 554 4.27 28.36 -29.46
C LYS A 554 3.71 29.14 -28.26
N PRO A 555 3.39 28.48 -27.13
CA PRO A 555 3.11 29.18 -25.88
C PRO A 555 4.20 30.21 -25.57
N LEU A 556 3.78 31.45 -25.36
CA LEU A 556 4.66 32.61 -25.20
C LEU A 556 4.75 32.98 -23.73
N SER A 557 5.92 33.42 -23.28
CA SER A 557 6.03 34.13 -22.01
C SER A 557 5.22 35.43 -22.03
N GLU A 558 4.97 36.03 -20.87
CA GLU A 558 4.26 37.31 -20.78
C GLU A 558 4.88 38.40 -21.67
N ASP A 559 6.22 38.53 -21.65
CA ASP A 559 6.93 39.55 -22.43
C ASP A 559 6.79 39.33 -23.94
N GLU A 560 6.84 38.07 -24.38
CA GLU A 560 6.66 37.71 -25.79
C GLU A 560 5.21 37.91 -26.25
N ALA A 561 4.23 37.55 -25.42
CA ALA A 561 2.82 37.81 -25.70
C ALA A 561 2.55 39.32 -25.79
N PHE A 562 3.13 40.11 -24.88
CA PHE A 562 3.06 41.56 -24.90
C PHE A 562 3.67 42.17 -26.19
N ALA A 563 4.83 41.66 -26.60
CA ALA A 563 5.48 42.09 -27.84
C ALA A 563 4.64 41.72 -29.08
N LEU A 564 4.03 40.53 -29.09
CA LEU A 564 3.12 40.09 -30.15
C LEU A 564 1.93 41.03 -30.29
N LEU A 565 1.26 41.35 -29.18
CA LEU A 565 0.14 42.31 -29.16
C LEU A 565 0.56 43.70 -29.65
N SER A 566 1.73 44.18 -29.21
CA SER A 566 2.27 45.48 -29.60
C SER A 566 2.58 45.59 -31.09
N SER A 567 3.00 44.48 -31.71
CA SER A 567 3.38 44.45 -33.12
C SER A 567 2.18 44.52 -34.08
N GLY A 568 0.97 44.19 -33.60
CA GLY A 568 -0.22 44.08 -34.45
C GLY A 568 -0.10 43.03 -35.55
N ARG A 569 0.75 42.01 -35.37
CA ARG A 569 1.02 40.96 -36.35
C ARG A 569 -0.27 40.27 -36.80
N ARG A 570 -0.33 39.96 -38.09
CA ARG A 570 -1.37 39.13 -38.71
C ARG A 570 -0.75 37.99 -39.50
N TRP A 571 -1.46 36.86 -39.59
CA TRP A 571 -1.03 35.65 -40.31
C TRP A 571 -1.77 35.42 -41.62
#